data_AF-A0A923U0J9-F1
#
_entry.id   AF-A0A923U0J9-F1
#
_cell.length_a   1.000
_cell.length_b   1.000
_cell.length_c   1.000
_cell.angle_alpha   90.00
_cell.angle_beta   90.00
_cell.angle_gamma   90.00
#
_symmetry.space_group_name_H-M   'P 1'
#
loop_
_entity.id
_entity.type
_entity.pdbx_description
1 polymer ?
#
loop_
_entity_poly.entity_id
_entity_poly.type
_entity_poly.pdbx_seq_one_letter_code
_entity_poly.pdbx_strand_id
1 'polypeptide(L)'
;MMVQIHPIKFKYNGKGPYKDTATEYIGVIAQEIKKVAPYTVESFSMKLNPNDKSETNLLKFDGSSITYMLINSVIELKAQIDILNAENAIQKDEIKSLQTLQSEISEIKKMISAEASASKRYK
;
A
#
# COMPACT_ATOMS: atom_id res chain seq x y z
N MET A 1 -5.24 2.15 3.97
CA MET A 1 -4.93 3.32 4.85
C MET A 1 -3.62 3.23 5.65
N MET A 2 -3.16 2.04 6.09
CA MET A 2 -1.94 1.93 6.93
C MET A 2 -0.61 2.39 6.31
N VAL A 3 -0.48 2.43 4.98
CA VAL A 3 0.77 2.78 4.28
C VAL A 3 1.22 4.23 4.57
N GLN A 4 0.36 5.06 5.17
CA GLN A 4 0.66 6.46 5.49
C GLN A 4 1.07 6.69 6.96
N ILE A 5 1.14 5.64 7.79
CA ILE A 5 1.58 5.73 9.19
C ILE A 5 3.06 5.33 9.27
N HIS A 6 3.90 6.22 9.80
CA HIS A 6 5.34 5.99 9.94
C HIS A 6 5.73 5.84 11.40
N PRO A 7 6.00 4.60 11.87
CA PRO A 7 6.56 4.39 13.20
C PRO A 7 7.96 5.00 13.28
N ILE A 8 8.24 5.70 14.37
CA ILE A 8 9.55 6.28 14.66
C ILE A 8 10.08 5.76 16.00
N LYS A 9 11.40 5.79 16.14
CA LYS A 9 12.08 5.65 17.42
C LYS A 9 12.21 7.02 18.08
N PHE A 10 11.85 7.12 19.35
CA PHE A 10 11.97 8.39 20.08
C PHE A 10 12.31 8.16 21.56
N LYS A 11 12.75 9.24 22.21
CA LYS A 11 12.93 9.33 23.66
C LYS A 11 12.17 10.54 24.19
N TYR A 12 11.67 10.46 25.42
CA TYR A 12 11.07 11.64 26.04
C TYR A 12 12.15 12.66 26.41
N ASN A 13 11.75 13.93 26.45
CA ASN A 13 12.62 15.07 26.75
C ASN A 13 12.58 15.48 28.24
N GLY A 14 11.95 14.69 29.11
CA GLY A 14 11.83 14.96 30.54
C GLY A 14 10.72 15.93 30.94
N LYS A 15 9.99 16.50 29.97
CA LYS A 15 8.91 17.47 30.20
C LYS A 15 7.56 16.79 30.42
N GLY A 16 6.63 17.52 31.03
CA GLY A 16 5.32 16.99 31.40
C GLY A 16 5.45 15.84 32.41
N PRO A 17 4.65 14.75 32.27
CA PRO A 17 4.66 13.64 33.23
C PRO A 17 5.80 12.64 32.98
N TYR A 18 6.49 12.72 31.83
CA TYR A 18 7.47 11.71 31.40
C TYR A 18 8.88 12.11 31.84
N LYS A 19 9.43 11.41 32.84
CA LYS A 19 10.77 11.68 33.40
C LYS A 19 11.87 10.78 32.87
N ASP A 20 11.52 9.62 32.32
CA ASP A 20 12.49 8.73 31.69
C ASP A 20 12.93 9.30 30.33
N THR A 21 14.21 9.67 30.25
CA THR A 21 14.84 10.21 29.03
C THR A 21 15.85 9.25 28.41
N ALA A 22 16.09 8.10 29.05
CA ALA A 22 17.09 7.14 28.63
C ALA A 22 16.49 6.07 27.72
N THR A 23 15.28 5.61 28.04
CA THR A 23 14.58 4.55 27.31
C THR A 23 14.19 4.98 25.89
N GLU A 24 14.45 4.12 24.92
CA GLU A 24 13.99 4.27 23.55
C GLU A 24 12.62 3.59 23.37
N TYR A 25 11.68 4.33 22.80
CA TYR A 25 10.33 3.86 22.51
C TYR A 25 10.10 3.84 21.00
N ILE A 26 9.16 3.00 20.57
CA ILE A 26 8.62 3.03 19.21
C ILE A 26 7.21 3.60 19.30
N GLY A 27 6.90 4.58 18.45
CA GLY A 27 5.58 5.19 18.40
C GLY A 27 5.38 5.99 17.13
N VAL A 28 4.43 6.93 17.15
CA VAL A 28 4.03 7.72 15.99
C VAL A 28 3.90 9.20 16.37
N ILE A 29 4.01 10.08 15.37
CA ILE A 29 3.84 11.52 15.56
C ILE A 29 2.35 11.86 15.41
N ALA A 30 1.72 12.36 16.47
CA ALA A 30 0.28 12.67 16.47
C ALA A 30 -0.14 13.68 15.37
N GLN A 31 0.73 14.64 15.02
CA GLN A 31 0.51 15.59 13.93
C GLN A 31 0.43 14.90 12.56
N GLU A 32 1.20 13.84 12.35
CA GLU A 32 1.18 13.06 11.11
C GLU A 32 -0.07 12.19 11.07
N ILE A 33 -0.36 11.50 12.17
CA ILE A 33 -1.59 10.69 12.28
C ILE A 33 -2.83 11.56 12.07
N LYS A 34 -2.87 12.79 12.59
CA LYS A 34 -4.01 13.69 12.42
C LYS A 34 -4.37 13.96 10.95
N LYS A 35 -3.40 13.88 10.03
CA LYS A 35 -3.64 14.05 8.58
C LYS A 35 -4.32 12.82 7.96
N VAL A 36 -4.12 11.64 8.54
CA VAL A 36 -4.57 10.34 8.00
C VAL A 36 -5.82 9.84 8.71
N ALA A 37 -5.85 9.94 10.04
CA ALA A 37 -6.90 9.43 10.91
C ALA A 37 -7.21 10.45 12.03
N PRO A 38 -7.79 11.62 11.71
CA PRO A 38 -7.99 12.72 12.67
C PRO A 38 -8.83 12.32 13.89
N TYR A 39 -9.75 11.36 13.74
CA TYR A 39 -10.59 10.84 14.82
C TYR A 39 -9.81 10.07 15.91
N THR A 40 -8.54 9.76 15.66
CA THR A 40 -7.65 9.08 16.61
C THR A 40 -6.76 10.05 17.38
N VAL A 41 -6.86 11.35 17.10
CA VAL A 41 -5.99 12.38 17.68
C VAL A 41 -6.83 13.42 18.41
N GLU A 42 -6.59 13.53 19.71
CA GLU A 42 -7.23 14.52 20.58
C GLU A 42 -6.26 15.66 20.89
N SER A 43 -6.81 16.85 21.14
CA SER A 43 -6.05 17.99 21.63
C SER A 43 -6.27 18.13 23.14
N PHE A 44 -5.22 18.43 23.88
CA PHE A 44 -5.29 18.67 25.32
C PHE A 44 -4.28 19.74 25.73
N SER A 45 -4.53 20.42 26.83
CA SER A 45 -3.67 21.49 27.33
C SER A 45 -3.05 21.06 28.66
N MET A 46 -1.74 21.29 28.82
CA MET A 46 -1.07 21.05 30.10
C MET A 46 0.18 21.91 30.28
N LYS A 47 0.60 22.09 31.53
CA LYS A 47 1.92 22.67 31.85
C LYS A 47 3.03 21.64 31.61
N LEU A 48 4.11 22.04 30.95
CA LEU A 48 5.25 21.16 30.66
C LEU A 48 6.27 21.17 31.79
N ASN A 49 6.36 22.27 32.52
CA ASN A 49 7.14 22.42 33.74
C ASN A 49 6.28 22.96 34.88
N PRO A 50 6.64 22.68 36.15
CA PRO A 50 5.91 23.20 37.31
C PRO A 50 5.79 24.74 37.33
N ASN A 51 6.81 25.43 36.82
CA ASN A 51 6.90 26.89 36.84
C ASN A 51 6.27 27.56 35.61
N ASP A 52 5.67 26.80 34.68
CA ASP A 52 5.03 27.38 33.50
C ASP A 52 3.82 28.23 33.91
N LYS A 53 3.78 29.47 33.40
CA LYS A 53 2.68 30.43 33.67
C LYS A 53 1.42 30.09 32.89
N SER A 54 1.55 29.41 31.75
CA SER A 54 0.45 29.03 30.86
C SER A 54 0.56 27.57 30.46
N GLU A 55 -0.57 26.97 30.10
CA GLU A 55 -0.59 25.64 29.52
C GLU A 55 -0.14 25.67 28.06
N THR A 56 0.44 24.56 27.61
CA THR A 56 0.79 24.32 26.21
C THR A 56 -0.26 23.39 25.60
N ASN A 57 -0.75 23.72 24.40
CA ASN A 57 -1.62 22.85 23.63
C ASN A 57 -0.80 21.72 22.99
N LEU A 58 -1.21 20.48 23.26
CA LEU A 58 -0.57 19.26 22.81
C LEU A 58 -1.59 18.38 22.08
N LEU A 59 -1.06 17.44 21.30
CA LEU A 59 -1.84 16.39 20.64
C LEU A 59 -1.53 15.04 21.29
N LYS A 60 -2.58 14.27 21.58
CA LYS A 60 -2.51 12.90 22.06
C LYS A 60 -3.08 11.98 20.99
N PHE A 61 -2.36 10.92 20.70
CA PHE A 61 -2.85 9.85 19.83
C PHE A 61 -3.45 8.72 20.66
N ASP A 62 -4.66 8.26 20.30
CA ASP A 62 -5.29 7.06 20.84
C ASP A 62 -5.07 5.86 19.90
N GLY A 63 -4.16 4.97 20.32
CA GLY A 63 -3.81 3.76 19.59
C GLY A 63 -4.84 2.64 19.65
N SER A 64 -5.93 2.77 20.42
CA SER A 64 -6.98 1.73 20.53
C SER A 64 -7.58 1.36 19.16
N SER A 65 -7.66 2.33 18.25
CA SER A 65 -8.20 2.21 16.90
C SER A 65 -7.23 1.54 15.90
N ILE A 66 -5.93 1.46 16.19
CA ILE A 66 -4.91 0.91 15.26
C ILE A 66 -5.23 -0.51 14.86
N THR A 67 -5.66 -1.35 15.80
CA THR A 67 -5.90 -2.77 15.53
C THR A 67 -6.99 -2.95 14.48
N TYR A 68 -8.06 -2.17 14.56
CA TYR A 68 -9.14 -2.19 13.58
C TYR A 68 -8.73 -1.57 12.24
N MET A 69 -7.94 -0.49 12.27
CA MET A 69 -7.36 0.09 11.05
C MET A 69 -6.45 -0.91 10.31
N LEU A 70 -5.67 -1.71 11.05
CA LEU A 70 -4.84 -2.77 10.49
C LEU A 70 -5.71 -3.87 9.87
N ILE A 71 -6.73 -4.36 10.57
CA ILE A 71 -7.68 -5.36 10.05
C ILE A 71 -8.31 -4.88 8.74
N ASN A 72 -8.85 -3.66 8.72
CA ASN A 72 -9.44 -3.09 7.51
C ASN A 72 -8.42 -2.94 6.38
N SER A 73 -7.20 -2.51 6.70
CA SER A 73 -6.13 -2.40 5.69
C SER A 73 -5.75 -3.76 5.10
N VAL A 74 -5.74 -4.84 5.89
CA VAL A 74 -5.48 -6.21 5.41
C VAL A 74 -6.62 -6.71 4.53
N ILE A 75 -7.88 -6.40 4.87
CA ILE A 75 -9.05 -6.72 4.04
C ILE A 75 -8.96 -5.99 2.69
N GLU A 76 -8.66 -4.68 2.70
CA GLU A 76 -8.43 -3.88 1.49
C GLU A 76 -7.31 -4.49 0.62
N LEU A 77 -6.19 -4.87 1.23
CA LEU A 77 -5.06 -5.53 0.56
C LEU A 77 -5.48 -6.86 -0.08
N LYS A 78 -6.26 -7.69 0.63
CA LYS A 78 -6.77 -8.97 0.11
C LYS A 78 -7.67 -8.75 -1.11
N ALA A 79 -8.56 -7.77 -1.06
CA ALA A 79 -9.43 -7.43 -2.18
C ALA A 79 -8.61 -7.00 -3.43
N GLN A 80 -7.57 -6.18 -3.24
CA GLN A 80 -6.67 -5.79 -4.34
C GLN A 80 -5.93 -7.00 -4.93
N ILE A 81 -5.44 -7.91 -4.09
CA ILE A 81 -4.78 -9.16 -4.54
C ILE A 81 -5.76 -10.01 -5.37
N ASP A 82 -7.02 -10.11 -4.95
CA ASP A 82 -8.03 -10.90 -5.67
C ASP A 82 -8.33 -10.32 -7.05
N ILE A 83 -8.45 -8.99 -7.14
CA ILE A 83 -8.62 -8.28 -8.42
C ILE A 83 -7.41 -8.53 -9.32
N LEU A 84 -6.19 -8.31 -8.82
CA LEU A 84 -4.96 -8.53 -9.59
C LEU A 84 -4.82 -9.98 -10.06
N ASN A 85 -5.24 -10.96 -9.26
CA ASN A 85 -5.21 -12.36 -9.66
C ASN A 85 -6.23 -12.66 -10.77
N ALA A 86 -7.42 -12.07 -10.71
CA ALA A 86 -8.42 -12.21 -11.76
C ALA A 86 -7.94 -11.56 -13.08
N GLU A 87 -7.38 -10.35 -13.01
CA GLU A 87 -6.78 -9.68 -14.18
C GLU A 87 -5.64 -10.51 -14.78
N ASN A 88 -4.75 -11.06 -13.95
CA ASN A 88 -3.69 -11.94 -14.42
C ASN A 88 -4.21 -13.22 -15.09
N ALA A 89 -5.32 -13.77 -14.61
CA ALA A 89 -5.93 -14.95 -15.24
C ALA A 89 -6.46 -14.60 -16.64
N ILE A 90 -7.18 -13.48 -16.78
CA ILE A 90 -7.69 -12.98 -18.06
C ILE A 90 -6.53 -12.73 -19.03
N GLN A 91 -5.48 -12.04 -18.60
CA GLN A 91 -4.31 -11.77 -19.44
C GLN A 91 -3.62 -13.06 -19.92
N LYS A 92 -3.56 -14.10 -19.08
CA LYS A 92 -3.01 -15.40 -19.50
C LYS A 92 -3.85 -16.07 -20.58
N ASP A 93 -5.17 -15.98 -20.49
CA ASP A 93 -6.07 -16.53 -21.50
C ASP A 93 -5.99 -15.76 -22.83
N GLU A 94 -5.86 -14.43 -22.77
CA GLU A 94 -5.61 -13.60 -23.95
C GLU A 94 -4.28 -13.95 -24.61
N ILE A 95 -3.20 -14.09 -23.84
CA ILE A 95 -1.88 -14.51 -24.33
C ILE A 95 -1.97 -15.88 -25.02
N LYS A 96 -2.70 -16.83 -24.43
CA LYS A 96 -2.89 -18.16 -25.03
C LYS A 96 -3.62 -18.08 -26.38
N SER A 97 -4.63 -17.23 -26.47
CA SER A 97 -5.39 -17.02 -27.71
C SER A 97 -4.53 -16.40 -28.81
N LEU A 98 -3.70 -15.42 -28.45
CA LEU A 98 -2.73 -14.81 -29.37
C LEU A 98 -1.68 -15.83 -29.86
N GLN A 99 -1.22 -16.74 -28.99
CA GLN A 99 -0.30 -17.81 -29.38
C GLN A 99 -0.93 -18.77 -30.39
N THR A 100 -2.20 -19.15 -30.20
CA THR A 100 -2.93 -19.99 -31.16
C THR A 100 -3.04 -19.31 -32.52
N LEU A 101 -3.46 -18.04 -32.56
CA LEU A 101 -3.57 -17.28 -33.80
C LEU A 101 -2.21 -17.15 -34.52
N GLN A 102 -1.12 -16.97 -33.77
CA GLN A 102 0.23 -16.96 -34.34
C GLN A 102 0.60 -18.30 -34.99
N SER A 103 0.19 -19.42 -34.40
CA SER A 103 0.38 -20.76 -34.98
C SER A 103 -0.40 -20.91 -36.29
N GLU A 104 -1.68 -20.56 -36.29
CA GLU A 104 -2.54 -20.64 -37.49
C GLU A 104 -2.00 -19.76 -38.64
N ILE A 105 -1.58 -18.53 -38.34
CA ILE A 105 -0.96 -17.63 -39.33
C ILE A 105 0.33 -18.24 -39.89
N SER A 106 1.13 -18.92 -39.06
CA SER A 106 2.35 -19.60 -39.49
C SER A 106 2.06 -20.74 -40.47
N GLU A 107 1.03 -21.53 -40.19
CA GLU A 107 0.58 -22.62 -41.06
C GLU A 107 0.05 -22.08 -42.39
N ILE A 108 -0.81 -21.07 -42.37
CA ILE A 108 -1.33 -20.43 -43.58
C ILE A 108 -0.19 -19.88 -44.45
N LYS A 109 0.82 -19.23 -43.85
CA LYS A 109 2.00 -18.75 -44.58
C LYS A 109 2.76 -19.89 -45.28
N LYS A 110 2.90 -21.06 -44.62
CA LYS A 110 3.51 -22.23 -45.23
C LYS A 110 2.69 -22.73 -46.43
N MET A 111 1.36 -22.84 -46.28
CA MET A 111 0.48 -23.30 -47.37
C MET A 111 0.55 -22.38 -48.59
N ILE A 112 0.49 -21.05 -48.39
CA ILE A 112 0.61 -20.06 -49.48
C ILE A 112 1.97 -20.20 -50.19
N SER A 113 3.06 -20.38 -49.44
CA SER A 113 4.39 -20.56 -50.04
C SER A 113 4.50 -21.85 -50.87
N ALA A 114 3.83 -22.92 -50.44
CA ALA A 114 3.78 -24.19 -51.17
C ALA A 114 2.98 -24.07 -52.47
N GLU A 115 1.83 -23.40 -52.46
CA GLU A 115 1.03 -23.12 -53.66
C GLU A 115 1.75 -22.22 -54.66
N ALA A 116 2.40 -21.16 -54.19
CA ALA A 116 3.21 -20.27 -55.04
C ALA A 116 4.36 -21.03 -55.74
N SER A 117 4.92 -22.04 -55.07
CA SER A 117 5.96 -22.92 -55.61
C SER A 117 5.40 -23.91 -56.64
N ALA A 118 4.20 -24.43 -56.42
CA ALA A 118 3.52 -25.34 -57.33
C ALA A 118 3.07 -24.63 -58.63
N SER A 119 2.54 -23.42 -58.53
CA SER A 119 2.06 -22.65 -59.70
C SER A 119 3.19 -22.22 -60.66
N LYS A 120 4.41 -22.02 -60.14
CA LYS A 120 5.61 -21.75 -60.95
C LYS A 120 6.16 -22.97 -61.71
N ARG A 121 5.78 -24.21 -61.33
CA ARG A 121 6.23 -25.44 -62.00
C ARG A 121 5.42 -25.81 -63.23
N TYR A 122 4.25 -25.19 -63.43
CA TYR A 122 3.35 -25.47 -64.55
C TYR A 122 3.32 -24.36 -65.63
N LYS A 123 4.20 -23.37 -65.52
CA LYS A 123 4.49 -22.38 -66.57
C LYS A 123 5.90 -22.60 -67.09
#